data_AF-A0A8B9MKI6-F1
#
_entry.id   AF-A0A8B9MKI6-F1
#
_cell.length_a   1.000
_cell.length_b   1.000
_cell.length_c   1.000
_cell.angle_alpha   90.00
_cell.angle_beta   90.00
_cell.angle_gamma   90.00
#
_symmetry.space_group_name_H-M   'P 1'
#
loop_
_entity.id
_entity.type
_entity.pdbx_description
1 polymer ?
#
loop_
_entity_poly.entity_id
_entity_poly.type
_entity_poly.pdbx_seq_one_letter_code
_entity_poly.pdbx_strand_id
1 'polypeptide(L)'
;MGPLGLVCYLLILRSQIKTFTSLRFLTEPSDAVTMRGSNVLLNCIAESDQGAPIIKWKKDAVFLNLAVDERRQQLANGSLLIQNIVHSRHHKPDEGVYQCEASLEGIGAIISRTAKVMVAGREKYSCRLDCWKYSL
;
A
#
# COMPACT_ATOMS: atom_id res chain seq x y z
N MET A 1 24.28 30.74 42.62
CA MET A 1 24.37 29.88 41.40
C MET A 1 25.28 30.59 40.42
N GLY A 2 26.46 30.04 40.13
CA GLY A 2 27.46 30.70 39.28
C GLY A 2 27.03 30.77 37.81
N PRO A 3 27.73 31.58 36.98
CA PRO A 3 27.41 31.75 35.56
C PRO A 3 27.41 30.42 34.78
N LEU A 4 28.25 29.46 35.19
CA LEU A 4 28.27 28.10 34.63
C LEU A 4 26.98 27.31 34.93
N GLY A 5 26.36 27.52 36.09
CA GLY A 5 25.10 26.87 36.47
C GLY A 5 23.90 27.40 35.69
N LEU A 6 23.88 28.71 35.42
CA LEU A 6 22.87 29.36 34.58
C LEU A 6 22.99 28.93 33.11
N VAL A 7 24.22 28.82 32.59
CA VAL A 7 24.47 28.29 31.24
C VAL A 7 24.00 26.84 31.12
N CYS A 8 24.31 25.99 32.11
CA CYS A 8 23.85 24.60 32.12
C CYS A 8 22.31 24.51 32.18
N TYR A 9 21.65 25.32 33.02
CA TYR A 9 20.20 25.37 33.11
C TYR A 9 19.53 25.81 31.79
N LEU A 10 20.11 26.80 31.11
CA LEU A 10 19.65 27.26 29.79
C LEU A 10 19.89 26.21 28.69
N LEU A 11 20.97 25.43 28.75
CA LEU A 11 21.23 24.32 27.84
C LEU A 11 20.23 23.17 28.04
N ILE A 12 19.87 22.86 29.28
CA ILE A 12 18.85 21.85 29.61
C ILE A 12 17.47 22.30 29.11
N LEU A 13 17.10 23.57 29.30
CA LEU A 13 15.86 24.14 28.76
C LEU A 13 15.81 24.20 27.23
N ARG A 14 16.96 24.25 26.55
CA ARG A 14 17.09 24.19 25.09
C ARG A 14 17.13 22.77 24.52
N SER A 15 17.03 21.74 25.36
CA SER A 15 16.91 20.37 24.86
C SER A 15 15.61 20.24 24.06
N GLN A 16 15.74 20.25 22.73
CA GLN A 16 14.66 19.89 21.82
C GLN A 16 14.37 18.41 22.08
N ILE A 17 13.41 18.11 22.95
CA ILE A 17 12.86 16.76 23.07
C ILE A 17 12.32 16.43 21.68
N LYS A 18 13.09 15.68 20.88
CA LYS A 18 12.62 15.19 19.59
C LYS A 18 11.48 14.23 19.88
N THR A 19 10.26 14.74 19.79
CA THR A 19 9.05 13.94 19.95
C THR A 19 9.07 12.82 18.93
N PHE A 20 8.76 11.60 19.35
CA PHE A 20 8.68 10.48 18.44
C PHE A 20 7.45 10.67 17.54
N THR A 21 7.67 10.90 16.24
CA THR A 21 6.60 11.02 15.27
C THR A 21 5.93 9.67 15.07
N SER A 22 4.61 9.63 15.20
CA SER A 22 3.81 8.45 14.91
C SER A 22 3.50 8.45 13.41
N LEU A 23 3.98 7.45 12.69
CA LEU A 23 3.57 7.17 11.31
C LEU A 23 3.15 5.70 11.25
N ARG A 24 1.88 5.44 10.92
CA ARG A 24 1.30 4.09 10.97
C ARG A 24 0.24 3.86 9.92
N PHE A 25 0.05 2.61 9.53
CA PHE A 25 -1.07 2.22 8.68
C PHE A 25 -2.36 2.07 9.51
N LEU A 26 -3.43 2.66 9.01
CA LEU A 26 -4.81 2.42 9.48
C LEU A 26 -5.44 1.25 8.72
N THR A 27 -5.08 1.09 7.45
CA THR A 27 -5.56 0.01 6.60
C THR A 27 -4.45 -0.40 5.66
N GLU A 28 -4.22 -1.70 5.57
CA GLU A 28 -3.21 -2.30 4.72
C GLU A 28 -3.85 -3.22 3.68
N PRO A 29 -3.24 -3.39 2.49
CA PRO A 29 -3.85 -4.12 1.39
C PRO A 29 -3.97 -5.61 1.69
N SER A 30 -5.05 -6.23 1.24
CA SER A 30 -5.27 -7.67 1.32
C SER A 30 -5.02 -8.35 -0.02
N ASP A 31 -4.65 -9.64 0.04
CA ASP A 31 -4.66 -10.50 -1.14
C ASP A 31 -6.01 -10.46 -1.86
N ALA A 32 -5.97 -10.49 -3.18
CA ALA A 32 -7.16 -10.40 -4.02
C ALA A 32 -7.11 -11.40 -5.17
N VAL A 33 -8.20 -12.14 -5.34
CA VAL A 33 -8.45 -12.97 -6.53
C VAL A 33 -9.50 -12.26 -7.38
N THR A 34 -9.15 -11.91 -8.60
CA THR A 34 -10.00 -11.14 -9.52
C THR A 34 -10.22 -11.90 -10.83
N MET A 35 -11.04 -11.37 -11.72
CA MET A 35 -11.32 -11.95 -13.04
C MET A 35 -10.74 -11.08 -14.15
N ARG A 36 -10.56 -11.65 -15.35
CA ARG A 36 -10.18 -10.86 -16.51
C ARG A 36 -11.26 -9.80 -16.80
N GLY A 37 -10.85 -8.56 -16.98
CA GLY A 37 -11.73 -7.44 -17.29
C GLY A 37 -12.49 -6.86 -16.10
N SER A 38 -12.38 -7.44 -14.90
CA SER A 38 -12.92 -6.82 -13.68
C SER A 38 -11.94 -5.79 -13.10
N ASN A 39 -12.36 -5.12 -12.03
CA ASN A 39 -11.56 -4.16 -11.29
C ASN A 39 -11.13 -4.75 -9.94
N VAL A 40 -10.05 -4.24 -9.38
CA VAL A 40 -9.60 -4.58 -8.01
C VAL A 40 -9.23 -3.31 -7.26
N LEU A 41 -9.61 -3.25 -5.99
CA LEU A 41 -9.27 -2.16 -5.08
C LEU A 41 -8.33 -2.70 -4.00
N LEU A 42 -7.13 -2.12 -3.91
CA LEU A 42 -6.17 -2.39 -2.85
C LEU A 42 -6.18 -1.22 -1.87
N ASN A 43 -6.75 -1.45 -0.69
CA ASN A 43 -6.86 -0.41 0.33
C ASN A 43 -5.49 -0.12 0.94
N CYS A 44 -5.14 1.15 1.04
CA CYS A 44 -4.00 1.61 1.83
C CYS A 44 -4.32 2.99 2.39
N ILE A 45 -4.33 3.09 3.72
CA ILE A 45 -4.57 4.34 4.44
C ILE A 45 -3.54 4.40 5.55
N ALA A 46 -2.82 5.52 5.65
CA ALA A 46 -1.87 5.78 6.72
C ALA A 46 -2.11 7.17 7.32
N GLU A 47 -1.69 7.35 8.56
CA GLU A 47 -1.81 8.62 9.28
C GLU A 47 -0.54 8.98 10.03
N SER A 48 -0.43 10.25 10.40
CA SER A 48 0.59 10.74 11.30
C SER A 48 0.14 11.94 12.12
N ASP A 49 0.78 12.13 13.27
CA ASP A 49 0.65 13.30 14.13
C ASP A 49 1.38 14.54 13.59
N GLN A 50 2.20 14.40 12.54
CA GLN A 50 2.96 15.51 11.91
C GLN A 50 2.45 15.91 10.52
N GLY A 51 1.31 15.37 10.07
CA GLY A 51 0.69 15.72 8.78
C GLY A 51 0.24 14.51 7.96
N ALA A 52 -0.31 14.79 6.77
CA ALA A 52 -0.79 13.73 5.88
C ALA A 52 0.38 13.03 5.17
N PRO A 53 0.55 11.70 5.32
CA PRO A 53 1.62 10.97 4.65
C PRO A 53 1.36 10.84 3.14
N ILE A 54 2.43 10.88 2.36
CA ILE A 54 2.40 10.64 0.93
C ILE A 54 2.41 9.13 0.70
N ILE A 55 1.37 8.63 0.02
CA ILE A 55 1.26 7.22 -0.35
C ILE A 55 1.81 7.00 -1.77
N LYS A 56 2.63 5.95 -1.93
CA LYS A 56 3.09 5.43 -3.21
C LYS A 56 2.90 3.92 -3.27
N TRP A 57 2.77 3.37 -4.46
CA TRP A 57 2.58 1.93 -4.67
C TRP A 57 3.77 1.28 -5.35
N LYS A 58 4.09 0.08 -4.88
CA LYS A 58 5.06 -0.84 -5.49
C LYS A 58 4.33 -2.07 -6.02
N LYS A 59 4.76 -2.54 -7.18
CA LYS A 59 4.43 -3.85 -7.72
C LYS A 59 5.73 -4.59 -7.99
N ASP A 60 5.87 -5.79 -7.43
CA ASP A 60 7.07 -6.63 -7.57
C ASP A 60 8.35 -5.85 -7.20
N ALA A 61 8.28 -5.12 -6.08
CA ALA A 61 9.31 -4.21 -5.55
C ALA A 61 9.62 -2.95 -6.38
N VAL A 62 8.97 -2.73 -7.52
CA VAL A 62 9.16 -1.55 -8.37
C VAL A 62 8.03 -0.54 -8.17
N PHE A 63 8.35 0.74 -8.04
CA PHE A 63 7.33 1.79 -7.93
C PHE A 63 6.48 1.87 -9.20
N LEU A 64 5.17 1.93 -9.00
CA LEU A 64 4.22 2.12 -10.09
C LEU A 64 4.31 3.55 -10.62
N ASN A 65 4.43 3.67 -11.94
CA ASN A 65 4.23 4.94 -12.63
C ASN A 65 2.76 5.08 -13.02
N LEU A 66 1.96 5.66 -12.12
CA LEU A 66 0.52 5.84 -12.32
C LEU A 66 0.18 6.90 -13.39
N ALA A 67 1.15 7.71 -13.82
CA ALA A 67 0.94 8.69 -14.88
C ALA A 67 0.91 8.06 -16.28
N VAL A 68 1.41 6.84 -16.44
CA VAL A 68 1.53 6.15 -17.74
C VAL A 68 0.43 5.11 -17.95
N ASP A 69 -0.09 4.51 -16.89
CA ASP A 69 -1.15 3.49 -16.97
C ASP A 69 -2.47 4.05 -16.43
N GLU A 70 -3.32 4.58 -17.31
CA GLU A 70 -4.62 5.18 -16.95
C GLU A 70 -5.57 4.21 -16.24
N ARG A 71 -5.34 2.89 -16.38
CA ARG A 71 -6.12 1.85 -15.69
C ARG A 71 -5.76 1.77 -14.20
N ARG A 72 -4.63 2.33 -13.78
CA ARG A 72 -4.13 2.29 -12.40
C ARG A 72 -4.26 3.68 -11.81
N GLN A 73 -5.19 3.84 -10.88
CA GLN A 73 -5.50 5.12 -10.27
C GLN A 73 -5.32 5.02 -8.76
N GLN A 74 -4.53 5.92 -8.19
CA GLN A 74 -4.48 6.10 -6.75
C GLN A 74 -5.60 7.05 -6.33
N LEU A 75 -6.48 6.56 -5.47
CA LEU A 75 -7.57 7.31 -4.88
C LEU A 75 -7.04 8.32 -3.86
N ALA A 76 -7.85 9.34 -3.54
CA ALA A 76 -7.47 10.39 -2.58
C ALA A 76 -7.11 9.86 -1.19
N ASN A 77 -7.66 8.70 -0.80
CA ASN A 77 -7.34 8.06 0.49
C ASN A 77 -6.04 7.23 0.46
N GLY A 78 -5.35 7.13 -0.68
CA GLY A 78 -4.14 6.33 -0.88
C GLY A 78 -4.37 4.94 -1.49
N SER A 79 -5.61 4.48 -1.60
CA SER A 79 -5.93 3.16 -2.13
C SER A 79 -5.69 3.08 -3.63
N LEU A 80 -5.24 1.93 -4.13
CA LEU A 80 -5.00 1.71 -5.55
C LEU A 80 -6.19 1.00 -6.20
N LEU A 81 -6.80 1.66 -7.17
CA LEU A 81 -7.79 1.06 -8.06
C LEU A 81 -7.08 0.61 -9.34
N ILE A 82 -7.23 -0.67 -9.69
CA ILE A 82 -6.77 -1.21 -10.97
C ILE A 82 -8.01 -1.64 -11.74
N GLN A 83 -8.22 -1.01 -12.89
CA GLN A 83 -9.36 -1.25 -13.76
C GLN A 83 -8.98 -2.20 -14.92
N ASN A 84 -9.99 -2.90 -15.45
CA ASN A 84 -9.84 -3.73 -16.65
C ASN A 84 -8.64 -4.68 -16.57
N ILE A 85 -8.66 -5.58 -15.57
CA ILE A 85 -7.55 -6.49 -15.29
C ILE A 85 -7.19 -7.33 -16.53
N VAL A 86 -5.92 -7.28 -16.91
CA VAL A 86 -5.36 -7.97 -18.07
C VAL A 86 -4.72 -9.28 -17.64
N HIS A 87 -5.21 -10.36 -18.24
CA HIS A 87 -4.68 -11.70 -18.09
C HIS A 87 -4.70 -12.46 -19.41
N SER A 88 -3.53 -12.92 -19.83
CA SER A 88 -3.34 -13.81 -20.97
C SER A 88 -2.22 -14.81 -20.67
N ARG A 89 -2.03 -15.80 -21.55
CA ARG A 89 -1.03 -16.85 -21.37
C ARG A 89 0.40 -16.32 -21.26
N HIS A 90 0.72 -15.28 -22.02
CA HIS A 90 2.08 -14.71 -22.13
C HIS A 90 2.21 -13.33 -21.49
N HIS A 91 1.10 -12.72 -21.08
CA HIS A 91 1.08 -11.35 -20.62
C HIS A 91 0.10 -11.21 -19.44
N LYS A 92 0.65 -10.93 -18.26
CA LYS A 92 -0.07 -10.83 -16.97
C LYS A 92 0.42 -9.59 -16.19
N PRO A 93 0.23 -8.38 -16.75
CA PRO A 93 0.88 -7.18 -16.23
C PRO A 93 0.32 -6.74 -14.87
N ASP A 94 -0.89 -7.17 -14.51
CA ASP A 94 -1.60 -6.79 -13.29
C ASP A 94 -1.53 -7.86 -12.19
N GLU A 95 -1.12 -9.09 -12.50
CA GLU A 95 -0.81 -10.08 -11.48
C GLU A 95 0.55 -9.76 -10.85
N GLY A 96 0.66 -9.96 -9.54
CA GLY A 96 1.92 -9.76 -8.84
C GLY A 96 1.72 -9.42 -7.39
N VAL A 97 2.80 -8.90 -6.82
CA VAL A 97 2.94 -8.63 -5.40
C VAL A 97 2.91 -7.12 -5.19
N TYR A 98 1.90 -6.62 -4.48
CA TYR A 98 1.67 -5.19 -4.26
C TYR A 98 1.97 -4.81 -2.82
N GLN A 99 2.58 -3.63 -2.65
CA GLN A 99 2.83 -3.00 -1.35
C GLN A 99 2.62 -1.49 -1.48
N CYS A 100 2.09 -0.86 -0.44
CA CYS A 100 2.07 0.59 -0.36
C CYS A 100 3.19 1.08 0.56
N GLU A 101 3.74 2.24 0.22
CA GLU A 101 4.73 2.97 1.00
C GLU A 101 4.10 4.29 1.44
N ALA A 102 4.08 4.52 2.75
CA ALA A 102 3.66 5.78 3.34
C ALA A 102 4.91 6.55 3.80
N SER A 103 5.06 7.79 3.35
CA SER A 103 6.24 8.61 3.61
C SER A 103 5.90 9.99 4.14
N LEU A 104 6.78 10.52 4.97
CA LEU A 104 6.74 11.88 5.49
C LEU A 104 8.11 12.53 5.32
N GLU A 105 8.11 13.74 4.78
CA GLU A 105 9.32 14.53 4.60
C GLU A 105 10.00 14.79 5.95
N GLY A 106 11.32 14.57 6.02
CA GLY A 106 12.11 14.76 7.25
C GLY A 106 11.96 13.66 8.32
N ILE A 107 11.03 12.73 8.17
CA ILE A 107 10.80 11.62 9.12
C ILE A 107 11.24 10.28 8.53
N GLY A 108 10.79 9.94 7.32
CA GLY A 108 11.09 8.67 6.66
C GLY A 108 9.87 8.03 6.01
N ALA A 109 9.94 6.71 5.81
CA ALA A 109 8.87 5.93 5.18
C ALA A 109 8.69 4.58 5.85
N ILE A 110 7.45 4.08 5.80
CA ILE A 110 7.06 2.73 6.23
C ILE A 110 6.43 1.98 5.05
N ILE A 111 6.57 0.66 5.04
CA ILE A 111 6.05 -0.21 3.97
C ILE A 111 4.99 -1.15 4.57
N SER A 112 3.85 -1.28 3.89
CA SER A 112 2.76 -2.15 4.33
C SER A 112 3.10 -3.62 4.22
N ARG A 113 2.22 -4.48 4.75
CA ARG A 113 2.19 -5.88 4.35
C ARG A 113 2.03 -6.02 2.84
N THR A 114 2.40 -7.20 2.40
CA THR A 114 2.32 -7.63 1.03
C THR A 114 0.91 -8.11 0.69
N ALA A 115 0.39 -7.68 -0.46
CA ALA A 115 -0.86 -8.17 -1.03
C ALA A 115 -0.63 -8.81 -2.40
N LYS A 116 -1.03 -10.06 -2.57
CA LYS A 116 -0.94 -10.79 -3.82
C LYS A 116 -2.21 -10.62 -4.63
N VAL A 117 -2.07 -10.11 -5.86
CA VAL A 117 -3.17 -10.05 -6.84
C VAL A 117 -3.01 -11.20 -7.82
N MET A 118 -4.04 -12.04 -7.88
CA MET A 118 -4.12 -13.20 -8.78
C MET A 118 -5.38 -13.11 -9.64
N VAL A 119 -5.29 -13.60 -10.87
CA VAL A 119 -6.46 -13.68 -11.75
C VAL A 119 -6.95 -15.12 -11.80
N ALA A 120 -8.24 -15.32 -11.53
CA ALA A 120 -8.89 -16.60 -11.68
C ALA A 120 -8.78 -17.05 -13.14
N GLY A 121 -8.01 -18.12 -13.36
CA GLY A 121 -7.95 -18.79 -14.64
C GLY A 121 -9.17 -19.67 -14.82
N ARG A 122 -9.79 -19.63 -16.01
CA ARG A 122 -10.37 -20.86 -16.58
C ARG A 122 -9.19 -21.69 -17.07
N GLU A 123 -8.54 -22.42 -16.19
CA GLU A 123 -7.75 -23.55 -16.68
C GLU A 123 -8.70 -24.46 -17.46
N LYS A 124 -8.23 -24.96 -18.61
CA LYS A 124 -8.91 -26.01 -19.38
C LYS A 124 -8.90 -27.35 -18.62
N TYR A 125 -9.15 -27.32 -17.32
CA TYR A 125 -9.73 -28.43 -16.60
C TYR A 125 -11.19 -28.07 -16.49
N SER A 126 -11.94 -28.61 -17.44
CA SER A 126 -13.36 -28.87 -17.31
C SER A 126 -13.74 -28.92 -15.82
N CYS A 127 -14.55 -27.97 -15.34
CA CYS A 127 -15.54 -28.34 -14.35
C CYS A 127 -16.34 -29.44 -15.03
N ARG A 128 -15.88 -30.68 -14.88
CA ARG A 128 -16.57 -31.88 -15.34
C ARG A 128 -17.77 -31.97 -14.43
N LEU A 129 -18.81 -31.23 -14.80
CA LEU A 129 -20.20 -31.35 -14.41
C LEU A 129 -20.43 -31.88 -12.98
N ASP A 130 -19.99 -31.20 -11.92
CA ASP A 130 -20.39 -31.61 -10.54
C ASP A 130 -20.47 -30.44 -9.53
N CYS A 131 -20.59 -29.18 -9.97
CA CYS A 131 -20.88 -28.06 -9.05
C CYS A 131 -22.36 -27.91 -8.66
N TRP A 132 -23.25 -28.80 -9.10
CA TRP A 132 -24.68 -28.76 -8.74
C TRP A 132 -25.13 -29.88 -7.79
N LYS A 133 -24.24 -30.79 -7.36
CA LYS A 133 -24.66 -32.00 -6.64
C LYS A 133 -24.65 -31.91 -5.10
N TYR A 134 -24.32 -30.75 -4.53
CA TYR A 134 -24.35 -30.53 -3.07
C TYR A 134 -25.24 -29.36 -2.67
N SER A 135 -26.34 -29.17 -3.38
CA SER A 135 -27.47 -28.36 -2.91
C SER A 135 -28.75 -29.12 -3.18
N LEU A 136 -28.96 -30.17 -2.38
CA LEU A 136 -30.23 -30.66 -1.84
C LEU A 136 -29.92 -31.75 -0.80
#